data_AF-A2GQE9-F1
#
_entry.id   AF-A2GQE9-F1
#
_cell.length_a   1.000
_cell.length_b   1.000
_cell.length_c   1.000
_cell.angle_alpha   90.00
_cell.angle_beta   90.00
_cell.angle_gamma   90.00
#
_symmetry.space_group_name_H-M   'P 1'
#
loop_
_entity.id
_entity.type
_entity.pdbx_description
1 polymer ?
#
loop_
_entity_poly.entity_id
_entity_poly.type
_entity_poly.pdbx_seq_one_letter_code
_entity_poly.pdbx_strand_id
1 'polypeptide(L)'
;MLDTMRAAGQEKIALKIIKQNHSKKRNRSRNGQLWTWTCKLPINLERYQIFNELNAETAKKMMKDSCFIYACIQAGVDEATINHMREIIRVKDFPMSKIKVIAKETGIRFHVIKYNEKYSNHSYTYEPDEEPKMTVELLLMYDHYMLNEKLPISSMFIKNYEDVCKLCKDWTLEKKMLVNRRYETRYAINSKLVTPLAKVIELLFATIISIN
;
A
#
# COMPACT_ATOMS: atom_id res chain seq x y z
N MET A 1 -12.72 24.24 -20.02
CA MET A 1 -11.50 24.16 -20.86
C MET A 1 -10.23 24.39 -20.04
N LEU A 2 -10.18 25.39 -19.15
CA LEU A 2 -9.03 25.58 -18.24
C LEU A 2 -8.82 24.41 -17.26
N ASP A 3 -9.89 23.84 -16.68
CA ASP A 3 -9.77 22.75 -15.70
C ASP A 3 -9.24 21.45 -16.29
N THR A 4 -9.59 21.14 -17.54
CA THR A 4 -9.07 20.00 -18.29
C THR A 4 -7.59 20.16 -18.63
N MET A 5 -7.15 21.39 -18.97
CA MET A 5 -5.73 21.70 -19.21
C MET A 5 -4.91 21.67 -17.91
N ARG A 6 -5.49 22.07 -16.77
CA ARG A 6 -4.87 22.01 -15.44
C ARG A 6 -4.68 20.56 -14.98
N ALA A 7 -5.67 19.70 -15.20
CA ALA A 7 -5.59 18.26 -14.91
C ALA A 7 -4.53 17.55 -15.76
N ALA A 8 -4.48 17.81 -17.08
CA ALA A 8 -3.47 17.25 -17.97
C ALA A 8 -2.04 17.72 -17.64
N GLY A 9 -1.90 18.97 -17.17
CA GLY A 9 -0.64 19.51 -16.66
C GLY A 9 -0.16 18.80 -15.39
N GLN A 10 -1.07 18.57 -14.44
CA GLN A 10 -0.78 17.82 -13.21
C GLN A 10 -0.41 16.37 -13.49
N GLU A 11 -1.06 15.73 -14.47
CA GLU A 11 -0.80 14.35 -14.88
C GLU A 11 0.61 14.16 -15.49
N LYS A 12 1.01 15.05 -16.41
CA LYS A 12 2.38 15.02 -16.97
C LYS A 12 3.45 15.25 -15.90
N ILE A 13 3.17 16.09 -14.91
CA ILE A 13 4.05 16.34 -13.76
C ILE A 13 4.12 15.08 -12.87
N ALA A 14 3.00 14.40 -12.61
CA ALA A 14 2.94 13.13 -11.89
C ALA A 14 3.88 12.09 -12.50
N LEU A 15 3.71 11.86 -13.80
CA LEU A 15 4.45 10.85 -14.55
C LEU A 15 5.95 11.18 -14.58
N LYS A 16 6.31 12.47 -14.64
CA LYS A 16 7.70 12.92 -14.58
C LYS A 16 8.32 12.73 -13.19
N ILE A 17 7.57 13.01 -12.11
CA ILE A 17 8.02 12.80 -10.72
C ILE A 17 8.21 11.32 -10.43
N ILE A 18 7.25 10.46 -10.84
CA ILE A 18 7.36 9.00 -10.69
C ILE A 18 8.62 8.48 -11.40
N LYS A 19 8.85 8.88 -12.66
CA LYS A 19 10.04 8.50 -13.42
C LYS A 19 11.35 9.02 -12.80
N GLN A 20 11.36 10.21 -12.21
CA GLN A 20 12.54 10.74 -11.52
C GLN A 20 12.82 10.01 -10.19
N ASN A 21 11.78 9.65 -9.44
CA ASN A 21 11.92 8.91 -8.17
C ASN A 21 12.45 7.48 -8.38
N HIS A 22 12.16 6.84 -9.52
CA HIS A 22 12.78 5.57 -9.90
C HIS A 22 14.32 5.61 -10.01
N SER A 23 14.91 6.80 -10.22
CA SER A 23 16.34 6.95 -10.55
C SER A 23 17.24 7.35 -9.38
N LYS A 24 16.69 7.77 -8.23
CA LYS A 24 17.48 8.34 -7.14
C LYS A 24 17.43 7.48 -5.88
N LYS A 25 18.54 6.79 -5.59
CA LYS A 25 18.89 6.37 -4.22
C LYS A 25 18.97 7.63 -3.36
N ARG A 26 18.00 7.82 -2.46
CA ARG A 26 18.14 8.76 -1.33
C ARG A 26 18.11 7.96 -0.04
N ASN A 27 18.91 8.43 0.92
CA ASN A 27 18.96 7.95 2.30
C ASN A 27 17.57 7.53 2.79
N ARG A 28 17.50 6.34 3.41
CA ARG A 28 16.29 5.75 4.02
C ARG A 28 15.63 6.79 4.92
N SER A 29 14.61 7.48 4.41
CA SER A 29 13.93 8.53 5.14
C SER A 29 12.96 7.89 6.14
N ARG A 30 12.43 8.65 7.10
CA ARG A 30 11.37 8.17 8.01
C ARG A 30 10.00 8.71 7.58
N ASN A 31 9.82 8.90 6.28
CA ASN A 31 8.69 9.60 5.71
C ASN A 31 7.86 8.64 4.85
N GLY A 32 6.57 8.92 4.73
CA GLY A 32 5.78 8.44 3.60
C GLY A 32 6.35 9.01 2.30
N GLN A 33 6.24 8.30 1.19
CA GLN A 33 6.61 8.65 -0.17
C GLN A 33 5.63 7.92 -1.08
N LEU A 34 5.61 8.33 -2.35
CA LEU A 34 4.78 7.70 -3.36
C LEU A 34 5.28 6.29 -3.68
N TRP A 35 4.37 5.32 -3.76
CA TRP A 35 4.71 3.97 -4.22
C TRP A 35 5.13 4.02 -5.69
N THR A 36 6.29 3.45 -6.03
CA THR A 36 6.89 3.59 -7.36
C THR A 36 6.73 2.35 -8.24
N TRP A 37 6.31 1.19 -7.72
CA TRP A 37 6.30 -0.06 -8.49
C TRP A 37 4.89 -0.50 -8.90
N THR A 38 4.73 -1.05 -10.11
CA THR A 38 3.45 -1.65 -10.53
C THR A 38 3.38 -3.13 -10.16
N CYS A 39 2.24 -3.61 -9.65
CA CYS A 39 1.99 -5.03 -9.43
C CYS A 39 1.79 -5.77 -10.77
N LYS A 40 2.67 -6.72 -11.10
CA LYS A 40 2.63 -7.44 -12.38
C LYS A 40 1.62 -8.57 -12.43
N LEU A 41 1.25 -9.13 -11.28
CA LEU A 41 0.16 -10.11 -11.21
C LEU A 41 -1.18 -9.37 -11.25
N PRO A 42 -2.26 -9.95 -11.82
CA PRO A 42 -3.56 -9.29 -11.93
C PRO A 42 -4.33 -9.24 -10.59
N ILE A 43 -3.63 -9.01 -9.48
CA ILE A 43 -4.19 -8.89 -8.13
C ILE A 43 -4.50 -7.41 -7.87
N ASN A 44 -5.72 -7.12 -7.43
CA ASN A 44 -6.10 -5.77 -7.03
C ASN A 44 -5.51 -5.42 -5.66
N LEU A 45 -4.59 -4.45 -5.64
CA LEU A 45 -4.00 -3.89 -4.43
C LEU A 45 -4.21 -2.36 -4.32
N GLU A 46 -5.21 -1.82 -5.04
CA GLU A 46 -5.48 -0.37 -5.06
C GLU A 46 -5.82 0.19 -3.68
N ARG A 47 -6.41 -0.64 -2.79
CA ARG A 47 -6.65 -0.30 -1.37
C ARG A 47 -5.38 0.14 -0.65
N TYR A 48 -4.20 -0.21 -1.16
CA TYR A 48 -2.90 0.14 -0.60
C TYR A 48 -2.09 1.08 -1.51
N GLN A 49 -2.74 1.71 -2.50
CA GLN A 49 -2.11 2.50 -3.58
C GLN A 49 -1.06 1.74 -4.41
N ILE A 50 -1.18 0.42 -4.49
CA ILE A 50 -0.35 -0.42 -5.36
C ILE A 50 -1.18 -0.78 -6.60
N PHE A 51 -0.80 -0.22 -7.75
CA PHE A 51 -1.56 -0.36 -9.00
C PHE A 51 -0.92 -1.38 -9.93
N ASN A 52 -1.72 -2.03 -10.77
CA ASN A 52 -1.21 -2.92 -11.82
C ASN A 52 -0.63 -2.12 -13.02
N GLU A 53 -1.12 -0.90 -13.21
CA GLU A 53 -0.71 0.00 -14.28
C GLU A 53 -0.68 1.47 -13.85
N LEU A 54 0.16 2.25 -14.52
CA LEU A 54 0.23 3.70 -14.35
C LEU A 54 -0.45 4.36 -15.55
N ASN A 55 -1.61 4.95 -15.30
CA ASN A 55 -2.41 5.69 -16.28
C ASN A 55 -2.87 7.03 -15.65
N ALA A 56 -3.65 7.82 -16.39
CA ALA A 56 -4.16 9.11 -15.92
C ALA A 56 -4.93 9.01 -14.59
N GLU A 57 -5.76 7.98 -14.46
CA GLU A 57 -6.61 7.76 -13.29
C GLU A 57 -5.79 7.35 -12.07
N THR A 58 -4.88 6.39 -12.22
CA THR A 58 -4.03 5.93 -11.11
C THR A 58 -3.06 7.02 -10.68
N ALA A 59 -2.52 7.81 -11.61
CA ALA A 59 -1.74 9.01 -11.31
C ALA A 59 -2.55 10.03 -10.51
N LYS A 60 -3.81 10.28 -10.87
CA LYS A 60 -4.70 11.18 -10.12
C LYS A 60 -4.95 10.67 -8.69
N LYS A 61 -5.21 9.36 -8.52
CA LYS A 61 -5.38 8.73 -7.18
C LYS A 61 -4.11 8.89 -6.32
N MET A 62 -2.94 8.65 -6.92
CA MET A 62 -1.63 8.81 -6.28
C MET A 62 -1.31 10.27 -5.89
N MET A 63 -1.74 11.23 -6.71
CA MET A 63 -1.50 12.65 -6.49
C MET A 63 -2.55 13.36 -5.65
N LYS A 64 -3.72 12.79 -5.41
CA LYS A 64 -4.80 13.46 -4.67
C LYS A 64 -4.43 13.63 -3.20
N ASP A 65 -4.15 12.52 -2.51
CA ASP A 65 -3.86 12.50 -1.07
C ASP A 65 -2.44 12.00 -0.79
N SER A 66 -1.89 12.27 0.39
CA SER A 66 -0.67 11.58 0.83
C SER A 66 -1.02 10.10 1.09
N CYS A 67 -0.03 9.20 1.04
CA CYS A 67 -0.28 7.79 1.34
C CYS A 67 -0.82 7.56 2.76
N PHE A 68 -0.42 8.42 3.70
CA PHE A 68 -0.97 8.45 5.05
C PHE A 68 -2.47 8.79 5.06
N ILE A 69 -2.88 9.88 4.40
CA ILE A 69 -4.31 10.24 4.29
C ILE A 69 -5.08 9.16 3.54
N TYR A 70 -4.52 8.65 2.44
CA TYR A 70 -5.17 7.60 1.66
C TYR A 70 -5.41 6.35 2.50
N ALA A 71 -4.44 5.89 3.29
CA ALA A 71 -4.62 4.77 4.20
C ALA A 71 -5.75 5.05 5.21
N CYS A 72 -5.85 6.27 5.73
CA CYS A 72 -6.95 6.66 6.64
C CYS A 72 -8.32 6.65 5.96
N ILE A 73 -8.41 7.09 4.70
CA ILE A 73 -9.65 6.97 3.90
C ILE A 73 -10.04 5.50 3.77
N GLN A 74 -9.08 4.63 3.46
CA GLN A 74 -9.32 3.18 3.31
C GLN A 74 -9.67 2.49 4.64
N ALA A 75 -9.21 3.06 5.76
CA ALA A 75 -9.57 2.63 7.12
C ALA A 75 -11.03 2.96 7.49
N GLY A 76 -11.71 3.80 6.70
CA GLY A 76 -13.07 4.25 7.00
C GLY A 76 -13.14 5.46 7.93
N VAL A 77 -12.07 6.26 8.02
CA VAL A 77 -12.13 7.57 8.71
C VAL A 77 -13.15 8.46 7.99
N ASP A 78 -14.01 9.12 8.76
CA ASP A 78 -15.09 9.95 8.23
C ASP A 78 -14.58 11.14 7.41
N GLU A 79 -15.41 11.60 6.46
CA GLU A 79 -15.01 12.62 5.49
C GLU A 79 -14.64 13.96 6.15
N ALA A 80 -15.32 14.35 7.23
CA ALA A 80 -15.02 15.59 7.95
C ALA A 80 -13.62 15.53 8.57
N THR A 81 -13.28 14.43 9.24
CA THR A 81 -11.94 14.20 9.78
C THR A 81 -10.89 14.14 8.68
N ILE A 82 -11.15 13.46 7.56
CA ILE A 82 -10.23 13.43 6.42
C ILE A 82 -9.98 14.83 5.84
N ASN A 83 -11.02 15.66 5.71
CA ASN A 83 -10.88 17.03 5.22
C ASN A 83 -10.02 17.87 6.17
N HIS A 84 -10.23 17.74 7.48
CA HIS A 84 -9.38 18.37 8.47
C HIS A 84 -7.91 17.90 8.38
N MET A 85 -7.68 16.60 8.19
CA MET A 85 -6.33 16.07 7.97
C MET A 85 -5.67 16.66 6.71
N ARG A 86 -6.42 16.93 5.63
CA ARG A 86 -5.89 17.57 4.41
C ARG A 86 -5.47 19.02 4.64
N GLU A 87 -6.12 19.74 5.55
CA GLU A 87 -5.75 21.11 5.90
C GLU A 87 -4.41 21.18 6.64
N ILE A 88 -4.15 20.19 7.51
CA ILE A 88 -2.94 20.06 8.32
C ILE A 88 -1.80 19.44 7.49
N ILE A 89 -2.06 18.35 6.78
CA ILE A 89 -1.07 17.58 6.04
C ILE A 89 -0.99 18.10 4.60
N ARG A 90 -0.18 19.14 4.41
CA ARG A 90 0.04 19.78 3.10
C ARG A 90 1.16 19.16 2.27
N VAL A 91 1.80 18.12 2.78
CA VAL A 91 2.93 17.43 2.14
C VAL A 91 2.55 15.99 1.78
N LYS A 92 3.07 15.51 0.65
CA LYS A 92 2.94 14.09 0.27
C LYS A 92 3.78 13.20 1.17
N ASP A 93 4.98 13.68 1.51
CA ASP A 93 5.95 12.89 2.24
C ASP A 93 5.80 13.08 3.74
N PHE A 94 4.75 12.48 4.33
CA PHE A 94 4.38 12.72 5.71
C PHE A 94 5.31 11.99 6.71
N PRO A 95 6.02 12.68 7.61
CA PRO A 95 6.97 12.06 8.53
C PRO A 95 6.29 11.40 9.75
N MET A 96 6.82 10.26 10.20
CA MET A 96 6.30 9.57 11.40
C MET A 96 6.29 10.44 12.66
N SER A 97 7.25 11.37 12.79
CA SER A 97 7.38 12.27 13.95
C SER A 97 6.19 13.21 14.11
N LYS A 98 5.38 13.41 13.07
CA LYS A 98 4.20 14.29 13.09
C LYS A 98 2.89 13.52 13.32
N ILE A 99 2.90 12.19 13.35
CA ILE A 99 1.69 11.38 13.57
C ILE A 99 1.05 11.68 14.94
N LYS A 100 1.85 11.93 15.99
CA LYS A 100 1.32 12.30 17.32
C LYS A 100 0.48 13.59 17.29
N VAL A 101 0.82 14.54 16.42
CA VAL A 101 0.02 15.77 16.25
C VAL A 101 -1.33 15.41 15.64
N ILE A 102 -1.35 14.60 14.59
CA ILE A 102 -2.59 14.17 13.94
C ILE A 102 -3.47 13.34 14.88
N ALA A 103 -2.87 12.45 15.69
CA ALA A 103 -3.60 11.69 16.70
C ALA A 103 -4.37 12.61 17.64
N LYS A 104 -3.73 13.68 18.13
CA LYS A 104 -4.34 14.70 19.00
C LYS A 104 -5.44 15.48 18.28
N GLU A 105 -5.18 15.99 17.08
CA GLU A 105 -6.13 16.81 16.30
C GLU A 105 -7.38 16.03 15.87
N THR A 106 -7.27 14.71 15.68
CA THR A 106 -8.35 13.90 15.11
C THR A 106 -9.05 13.00 16.14
N GLY A 107 -8.49 12.82 17.33
CA GLY A 107 -8.96 11.85 18.32
C GLY A 107 -8.73 10.39 17.91
N ILE A 108 -7.84 10.12 16.94
CA ILE A 108 -7.57 8.78 16.40
C ILE A 108 -6.28 8.22 16.99
N ARG A 109 -6.31 6.95 17.42
CA ARG A 109 -5.08 6.19 17.71
C ARG A 109 -4.47 5.68 16.41
N PHE A 110 -3.18 5.92 16.20
CA PHE A 110 -2.45 5.31 15.08
C PHE A 110 -1.47 4.27 15.61
N HIS A 111 -1.61 3.04 15.14
CA HIS A 111 -0.61 2.00 15.34
C HIS A 111 0.18 1.81 14.04
N VAL A 112 1.50 1.87 14.11
CA VAL A 112 2.38 1.79 12.93
C VAL A 112 3.40 0.67 13.12
N ILE A 113 3.29 -0.35 12.28
CA ILE A 113 4.36 -1.33 12.08
C ILE A 113 5.30 -0.81 11.00
N LYS A 114 6.53 -0.48 11.40
CA LYS A 114 7.61 -0.17 10.46
C LYS A 114 8.29 -1.45 10.03
N TYR A 115 8.12 -1.78 8.75
CA TYR A 115 8.74 -2.96 8.15
C TYR A 115 10.26 -2.81 8.07
N ASN A 116 10.97 -3.88 8.42
CA ASN A 116 12.41 -3.99 8.26
C ASN A 116 12.75 -5.36 7.67
N GLU A 117 13.43 -5.38 6.53
CA GLU A 117 13.81 -6.62 5.85
C GLU A 117 14.92 -7.38 6.56
N LYS A 118 15.85 -6.67 7.22
CA LYS A 118 17.05 -7.26 7.83
C LYS A 118 16.90 -7.56 9.32
N TYR A 119 15.97 -6.90 9.99
CA TYR A 119 15.81 -6.94 11.43
C TYR A 119 14.33 -7.08 11.80
N SER A 120 14.05 -7.18 13.09
CA SER A 120 12.68 -7.14 13.58
C SER A 120 11.94 -5.87 13.16
N ASN A 121 10.67 -6.03 12.80
CA ASN A 121 9.75 -4.91 12.62
C ASN A 121 9.64 -4.11 13.92
N HIS A 122 9.45 -2.81 13.80
CA HIS A 122 9.30 -1.93 14.95
C HIS A 122 7.86 -1.44 15.04
N SER A 123 7.28 -1.50 16.23
CA SER A 123 5.92 -1.05 16.53
C SER A 123 5.94 0.33 17.17
N TYR A 124 5.08 1.22 16.72
CA TYR A 124 4.91 2.57 17.27
C TYR A 124 3.42 2.86 17.46
N THR A 125 3.04 3.33 18.64
CA THR A 125 1.66 3.73 18.93
C THR A 125 1.62 5.24 19.20
N TYR A 126 0.69 5.92 18.55
CA TYR A 126 0.45 7.35 18.71
C TYR A 126 -0.96 7.54 19.25
N GLU A 127 -1.05 7.87 20.54
CA GLU A 127 -2.32 8.09 21.23
C GLU A 127 -2.86 9.52 20.99
N PRO A 128 -4.18 9.73 21.00
CA PRO A 128 -4.76 11.04 21.29
C PRO A 128 -4.54 11.45 22.76
N ASP A 129 -5.04 12.61 23.16
CA ASP A 129 -5.04 13.04 24.57
C ASP A 129 -6.25 12.46 25.35
N GLU A 130 -7.35 12.18 24.65
CA GLU A 130 -8.56 11.53 25.18
C GLU A 130 -8.70 10.09 24.68
N GLU A 131 -9.75 9.37 25.10
CA GLU A 131 -10.03 8.02 24.61
C GLU A 131 -10.23 8.02 23.09
N PRO A 132 -9.51 7.19 22.33
CA PRO A 132 -9.57 7.22 20.88
C PRO A 132 -10.93 6.77 20.35
N LYS A 133 -11.49 7.55 19.42
CA LYS A 133 -12.74 7.18 18.72
C LYS A 133 -12.57 5.96 17.81
N MET A 134 -11.35 5.70 17.35
CA MET A 134 -10.97 4.52 16.57
C MET A 134 -9.46 4.32 16.58
N THR A 135 -9.02 3.13 16.12
CA THR A 135 -7.61 2.83 15.85
C THR A 135 -7.40 2.59 14.36
N VAL A 136 -6.40 3.22 13.76
CA VAL A 136 -5.96 2.97 12.39
C VAL A 136 -4.64 2.19 12.43
N GLU A 137 -4.69 0.97 11.91
CA GLU A 137 -3.57 0.02 11.83
C GLU A 137 -2.78 0.24 10.53
N LEU A 138 -1.55 0.72 10.65
CA LEU A 138 -0.71 1.12 9.52
C LEU A 138 0.54 0.25 9.39
N LEU A 139 0.89 -0.04 8.15
CA LEU A 139 2.17 -0.59 7.73
C LEU A 139 2.97 0.53 7.06
N LEU A 140 4.19 0.77 7.53
CA LEU A 140 5.17 1.60 6.82
C LEU A 140 6.22 0.69 6.18
N MET A 141 6.15 0.52 4.87
CA MET A 141 7.05 -0.35 4.10
C MET A 141 7.56 0.39 2.86
N TYR A 142 8.87 0.37 2.63
CA TYR A 142 9.55 1.13 1.57
C TYR A 142 9.15 2.61 1.55
N ASP A 143 9.17 3.24 2.72
CA ASP A 143 8.75 4.63 2.92
C ASP A 143 7.31 4.88 2.45
N HIS A 144 6.39 3.91 2.43
CA HIS A 144 4.98 4.12 2.04
C HIS A 144 4.02 3.62 3.12
N TYR A 145 3.03 4.45 3.50
CA TYR A 145 1.99 4.06 4.46
C TYR A 145 0.88 3.29 3.76
N MET A 146 0.48 2.18 4.34
CA MET A 146 -0.60 1.31 3.90
C MET A 146 -1.39 0.83 5.12
N LEU A 147 -2.59 0.28 4.92
CA LEU A 147 -3.26 -0.45 6.00
C LEU A 147 -2.52 -1.75 6.30
N ASN A 148 -2.34 -2.05 7.59
CA ASN A 148 -1.73 -3.29 8.05
C ASN A 148 -2.76 -4.43 8.10
N GLU A 149 -3.11 -4.95 6.92
CA GLU A 149 -4.14 -5.99 6.76
C GLU A 149 -3.55 -7.35 6.37
N LYS A 150 -4.38 -8.40 6.45
CA LYS A 150 -4.10 -9.72 5.88
C LYS A 150 -5.02 -9.95 4.68
N LEU A 151 -4.47 -10.53 3.62
CA LEU A 151 -5.18 -10.77 2.37
C LEU A 151 -5.44 -12.27 2.16
N PRO A 152 -6.57 -12.66 1.55
CA PRO A 152 -6.89 -14.05 1.20
C PRO A 152 -6.10 -14.51 -0.04
N ILE A 153 -4.77 -14.46 0.07
CA ILE A 153 -3.82 -14.85 -0.96
C ILE A 153 -2.72 -15.67 -0.31
N SER A 154 -2.28 -16.73 -0.96
CA SER A 154 -1.19 -17.55 -0.47
C SER A 154 0.16 -17.12 -1.06
N SER A 155 1.23 -17.36 -0.31
CA SER A 155 2.58 -17.25 -0.85
C SER A 155 2.84 -18.24 -1.99
N MET A 156 2.17 -19.40 -1.99
CA MET A 156 2.33 -20.43 -3.02
C MET A 156 1.78 -19.96 -4.37
N PHE A 157 0.64 -19.27 -4.37
CA PHE A 157 0.05 -18.67 -5.55
C PHE A 157 0.97 -17.60 -6.14
N ILE A 158 1.46 -16.66 -5.31
CA ILE A 158 2.33 -15.58 -5.80
C ILE A 158 3.60 -16.15 -6.45
N LYS A 159 4.24 -17.14 -5.80
CA LYS A 159 5.50 -17.74 -6.27
C LYS A 159 5.35 -18.62 -7.51
N ASN A 160 4.17 -19.19 -7.75
CA ASN A 160 3.94 -20.19 -8.81
C ASN A 160 2.76 -19.77 -9.71
N TYR A 161 2.57 -18.46 -9.89
CA TYR A 161 1.41 -17.89 -10.56
C TYR A 161 1.15 -18.52 -11.93
N GLU A 162 2.19 -18.64 -12.76
CA GLU A 162 2.07 -19.18 -14.12
C GLU A 162 1.63 -20.65 -14.12
N ASP A 163 2.28 -21.49 -13.29
CA ASP A 163 1.93 -22.91 -13.13
C ASP A 163 0.50 -23.09 -12.61
N VAL A 164 0.10 -22.29 -11.62
CA VAL A 164 -1.26 -22.32 -11.06
C VAL A 164 -2.29 -21.89 -12.10
N CYS A 165 -2.02 -20.82 -12.86
CA CYS A 165 -2.91 -20.39 -13.95
C CYS A 165 -3.03 -21.43 -15.05
N LYS A 166 -1.94 -22.13 -15.38
CA LYS A 166 -1.94 -23.19 -16.40
C LYS A 166 -2.72 -24.43 -15.95
N LEU A 167 -2.47 -24.91 -14.73
CA LEU A 167 -3.08 -26.14 -14.21
C LEU A 167 -4.51 -25.94 -13.72
N CYS A 168 -4.83 -24.77 -13.20
CA CYS A 168 -6.16 -24.41 -12.71
C CYS A 168 -6.87 -23.42 -13.66
N LYS A 169 -6.71 -23.57 -14.98
CA LYS A 169 -7.20 -22.61 -15.99
C LYS A 169 -8.66 -22.19 -15.79
N ASP A 170 -9.52 -23.14 -15.45
CA ASP A 170 -10.98 -22.94 -15.31
C ASP A 170 -11.40 -22.33 -13.96
N TRP A 171 -10.45 -22.04 -13.07
CA TRP A 171 -10.74 -21.40 -11.78
C TRP A 171 -10.70 -19.88 -11.90
N THR A 172 -11.54 -19.20 -11.12
CA THR A 172 -11.45 -17.75 -10.94
C THR A 172 -10.12 -17.36 -10.30
N LEU A 173 -9.73 -16.09 -10.45
CA LEU A 173 -8.49 -15.59 -9.86
C LEU A 173 -8.51 -15.71 -8.33
N GLU A 174 -9.63 -15.38 -7.69
CA GLU A 174 -9.80 -15.44 -6.24
C GLU A 174 -9.62 -16.87 -5.73
N LYS A 175 -10.15 -17.85 -6.47
CA LYS A 175 -9.94 -19.26 -6.13
C LYS A 175 -8.49 -19.69 -6.32
N LYS A 176 -7.82 -19.21 -7.37
CA LYS A 176 -6.38 -19.46 -7.60
C LYS A 176 -5.52 -18.85 -6.49
N MET A 177 -5.87 -17.65 -6.00
CA MET A 177 -5.17 -16.97 -4.89
C MET A 177 -5.13 -17.80 -3.60
N LEU A 178 -6.11 -18.70 -3.39
CA LEU A 178 -6.20 -19.56 -2.21
C LEU A 178 -5.39 -20.87 -2.32
N VAL A 179 -4.75 -21.15 -3.45
CA VAL A 179 -3.92 -22.35 -3.66
C VAL A 179 -2.75 -22.33 -2.69
N ASN A 180 -2.71 -23.22 -1.71
CA ASN A 180 -1.69 -23.20 -0.65
C ASN A 180 -0.71 -24.38 -0.70
N ARG A 181 -0.99 -25.42 -1.49
CA ARG A 181 -0.14 -26.61 -1.61
C ARG A 181 -0.24 -27.23 -2.99
N ARG A 182 0.91 -27.66 -3.52
CA ARG A 182 1.02 -28.47 -4.73
C ARG A 182 1.09 -29.95 -4.37
N TYR A 183 0.38 -30.77 -5.13
CA TYR A 183 0.54 -32.22 -5.23
C TYR A 183 0.95 -32.55 -6.68
N GLU A 184 1.35 -33.80 -6.94
CA GLU A 184 1.83 -34.22 -8.27
C GLU A 184 0.83 -33.90 -9.39
N THR A 185 -0.47 -34.09 -9.14
CA THR A 185 -1.53 -33.95 -10.16
C THR A 185 -2.56 -32.86 -9.85
N ARG A 186 -2.48 -32.19 -8.69
CA ARG A 186 -3.48 -31.20 -8.27
C ARG A 186 -2.93 -30.15 -7.32
N TYR A 187 -3.67 -29.06 -7.15
CA TYR A 187 -3.46 -28.11 -6.07
C TYR A 187 -4.56 -28.22 -5.02
N ALA A 188 -4.20 -28.01 -3.75
CA ALA A 188 -5.16 -27.77 -2.69
C ALA A 188 -5.32 -26.28 -2.42
N ILE A 189 -6.55 -25.91 -2.06
CA ILE A 189 -6.89 -24.57 -1.60
C ILE A 189 -7.11 -24.58 -0.08
N ASN A 190 -6.86 -23.44 0.55
CA ASN A 190 -7.27 -23.19 1.92
C ASN A 190 -8.03 -21.85 1.97
N SER A 191 -9.35 -21.92 2.12
CA SER A 191 -10.23 -20.74 2.15
C SER A 191 -10.06 -19.88 3.40
N LYS A 192 -9.47 -20.42 4.47
CA LYS A 192 -9.18 -19.67 5.70
C LYS A 192 -7.78 -19.04 5.69
N LEU A 193 -6.98 -19.33 4.66
CA LEU A 193 -5.61 -18.82 4.61
C LEU A 193 -5.62 -17.35 4.27
N VAL A 194 -4.93 -16.58 5.11
CA VAL A 194 -4.65 -15.17 4.87
C VAL A 194 -3.16 -14.90 5.09
N THR A 195 -2.58 -14.02 4.27
CA THR A 195 -1.16 -13.65 4.32
C THR A 195 -1.05 -12.15 4.68
N PRO A 196 -0.19 -11.75 5.62
CA PRO A 196 0.05 -10.33 5.92
C PRO A 196 0.46 -9.54 4.68
N LEU A 197 -0.07 -8.32 4.51
CA LEU A 197 0.23 -7.46 3.36
C LEU A 197 1.74 -7.29 3.14
N ALA A 198 2.52 -7.06 4.21
CA ALA A 198 3.97 -6.94 4.13
C ALA A 198 4.60 -8.15 3.40
N LYS A 199 4.12 -9.37 3.71
CA LYS A 199 4.62 -10.59 3.08
C LYS A 199 4.17 -10.72 1.62
N VAL A 200 2.95 -10.27 1.30
CA VAL A 200 2.46 -10.22 -0.08
C VAL A 200 3.34 -9.29 -0.92
N ILE A 201 3.64 -8.09 -0.40
CA ILE A 201 4.51 -7.11 -1.05
C ILE A 201 5.92 -7.65 -1.22
N GLU A 202 6.53 -8.22 -0.17
CA GLU A 202 7.84 -8.87 -0.30
C GLU A 202 7.89 -9.85 -1.47
N LEU A 203 6.89 -10.73 -1.59
CA LEU A 203 6.87 -11.76 -2.63
C LEU A 203 6.64 -11.19 -4.03
N LEU A 204 5.79 -10.17 -4.16
CA LEU A 204 5.51 -9.52 -5.45
C LEU A 204 6.69 -8.72 -5.98
N PHE A 205 7.51 -8.15 -5.09
CA PHE A 205 8.57 -7.20 -5.46
C PHE A 205 10.00 -7.72 -5.16
N ALA A 206 10.16 -8.94 -4.65
CA ALA A 206 11.46 -9.55 -4.28
C ALA A 206 12.52 -9.44 -5.39
N THR A 207 12.14 -9.69 -6.64
CA THR A 207 13.05 -9.65 -7.80
C THR A 207 13.46 -8.22 -8.18
N ILE A 208 12.59 -7.23 -7.96
CA ILE A 208 12.87 -5.81 -8.24
C ILE A 208 13.80 -5.22 -7.16
N ILE A 209 13.70 -5.73 -5.93
CA ILE A 209 14.46 -5.25 -4.78
C ILE A 209 15.86 -5.88 -4.73
N SER A 210 16.03 -7.10 -5.24
CA SER A 210 17.32 -7.82 -5.25
C SER A 210 18.31 -7.35 -6.33
N ILE A 211 17.85 -6.49 -7.27
CA ILE A 211 18.66 -5.97 -8.39
C ILE A 211 19.18 -4.54 -8.11
N ASN A 212 18.91 -3.95 -6.93
CA ASN A 212 19.29 -2.58 -6.56
C ASN A 212 20.06 -2.47 -5.23
#